data_AF-A0A2N5KEZ4-F1
#
_entry.id   AF-A0A2N5KEZ4-F1
#
_cell.length_a   1.000
_cell.length_b   1.000
_cell.length_c   1.000
_cell.angle_alpha   90.00
_cell.angle_beta   90.00
_cell.angle_gamma   90.00
#
_symmetry.space_group_name_H-M   'P 1'
#
loop_
_entity.id
_entity.type
_entity.pdbx_description
1 polymer ?
#
loop_
_entity_poly.entity_id
_entity_poly.type
_entity_poly.pdbx_seq_one_letter_code
_entity_poly.pdbx_strand_id
1 'polypeptide(L)'
;MLLAHRVYYLRLRGPIPNGKELDHLCRNRDCVNPDHLEPVEGRVNVQRGDAATLTPEVVRSIRSRHKAKSLTPAEKQRLAEEYGVTYSSIQNVCVGRTWKNI
;
A
#
# COMPACT_ATOMS: atom_id res chain seq x y z
N MET A 1 -6.27 -17.37 -19.19
CA MET A 1 -5.51 -18.35 -18.40
C MET A 1 -5.82 -18.11 -16.93
N LEU A 2 -6.25 -19.11 -16.16
CA LEU A 2 -6.54 -18.96 -14.73
C LEU A 2 -5.22 -19.01 -13.93
N LEU A 3 -4.98 -18.05 -13.03
CA LEU A 3 -3.80 -18.05 -12.16
C LEU A 3 -3.98 -19.09 -11.04
N ALA A 4 -2.95 -19.91 -10.80
CA ALA A 4 -3.00 -21.02 -9.85
C ALA A 4 -3.45 -20.58 -8.44
N HIS A 5 -2.88 -19.49 -7.93
CA HIS A 5 -3.23 -18.95 -6.62
C HIS A 5 -4.69 -18.46 -6.54
N ARG A 6 -5.29 -17.97 -7.65
CA ARG A 6 -6.71 -17.55 -7.67
C ARG A 6 -7.65 -18.74 -7.63
N VAL A 7 -7.32 -19.81 -8.36
CA VAL A 7 -8.11 -21.06 -8.36
C VAL A 7 -8.10 -21.68 -6.97
N TYR A 8 -6.92 -21.77 -6.35
CA TYR A 8 -6.76 -22.36 -5.03
C TYR A 8 -7.44 -21.51 -3.94
N TYR A 9 -7.32 -20.18 -4.01
CA TYR A 9 -8.05 -19.26 -3.14
C TYR A 9 -9.57 -19.42 -3.28
N LEU A 10 -10.10 -19.44 -4.51
CA LEU A 10 -11.53 -19.64 -4.77
C LEU A 10 -12.05 -20.92 -4.13
N ARG A 11 -11.28 -22.02 -4.21
CA ARG A 11 -11.68 -23.32 -3.70
C ARG A 11 -11.78 -23.37 -2.17
N LEU A 12 -10.95 -22.61 -1.45
CA LEU A 12 -10.81 -22.67 0.01
C LEU A 12 -11.46 -21.48 0.75
N ARG A 13 -11.47 -20.29 0.14
CA ARG A 13 -11.97 -19.04 0.74
C ARG A 13 -13.22 -18.50 0.04
N GLY A 14 -13.57 -19.02 -1.13
CA GLY A 14 -14.67 -18.53 -1.94
C GLY A 14 -14.27 -17.40 -2.90
N PRO A 15 -15.25 -16.76 -3.55
CA PRO A 15 -14.98 -15.79 -4.61
C PRO A 15 -14.21 -14.57 -4.11
N ILE A 16 -13.29 -14.11 -4.94
CA ILE A 16 -12.60 -12.83 -4.71
C ILE A 16 -13.65 -11.72 -4.89
N PRO A 17 -13.84 -10.82 -3.91
CA PRO A 17 -14.83 -9.76 -4.03
C PRO A 17 -14.60 -8.87 -5.27
N ASN A 18 -15.68 -8.32 -5.80
CA ASN A 18 -15.59 -7.43 -6.96
C ASN A 18 -14.70 -6.21 -6.63
N GLY A 19 -13.86 -5.81 -7.60
CA GLY A 19 -12.89 -4.71 -7.44
C GLY A 19 -11.69 -5.03 -6.55
N LYS A 20 -11.50 -6.30 -6.15
CA LYS A 20 -10.33 -6.73 -5.37
C LYS A 20 -9.38 -7.62 -6.19
N GLU A 21 -8.10 -7.50 -5.87
CA GLU A 21 -6.99 -8.31 -6.36
C GLU A 21 -6.37 -9.08 -5.21
N LEU A 22 -5.73 -10.23 -5.46
CA LEU A 22 -4.99 -10.95 -4.43
C LEU A 22 -3.57 -10.39 -4.33
N ASP A 23 -3.22 -9.82 -3.17
CA ASP A 23 -1.87 -9.39 -2.83
C ASP A 23 -1.13 -10.54 -2.12
N HIS A 24 0.06 -10.86 -2.60
CA HIS A 24 0.95 -11.83 -1.98
C HIS A 24 1.66 -11.18 -0.79
N LEU A 25 1.18 -11.47 0.43
CA LEU A 25 1.79 -10.99 1.67
C LEU A 25 3.25 -11.46 1.81
N CYS A 26 3.57 -12.62 1.21
CA CYS A 26 4.91 -13.21 1.21
C CYS A 26 5.83 -12.72 0.07
N ARG A 27 5.35 -11.86 -0.85
CA ARG A 27 6.07 -11.38 -2.05
C ARG A 27 6.61 -12.48 -3.00
N ASN A 28 6.22 -13.74 -2.80
CA ASN A 28 6.53 -14.85 -3.69
C ASN A 28 5.36 -15.07 -4.67
N ARG A 29 5.56 -14.72 -5.95
CA ARG A 29 4.53 -14.82 -7.01
C ARG A 29 4.05 -16.24 -7.29
N ASP A 30 4.89 -17.25 -7.02
CA ASP A 30 4.57 -18.67 -7.23
C ASP A 30 3.83 -19.28 -6.04
N CYS A 31 3.70 -18.56 -4.91
CA CYS A 31 2.99 -19.02 -3.74
C CYS A 31 1.48 -19.14 -4.01
N VAL A 32 0.92 -20.30 -3.69
CA VAL A 32 -0.53 -20.60 -3.81
C VAL A 32 -1.24 -20.70 -2.46
N ASN A 33 -0.52 -20.66 -1.33
CA ASN A 33 -1.12 -20.75 0.01
C ASN A 33 -2.12 -19.60 0.25
N PRO A 34 -3.42 -19.87 0.49
CA PRO A 34 -4.42 -18.83 0.67
C PRO A 34 -4.18 -17.97 1.92
N ASP A 35 -3.46 -18.47 2.92
CA ASP A 35 -3.14 -17.71 4.13
C ASP A 35 -2.08 -16.62 3.87
N HIS A 36 -1.37 -16.72 2.74
CA HIS A 36 -0.43 -15.71 2.28
C HIS A 36 -1.04 -14.76 1.24
N LEU A 37 -2.35 -14.83 1.00
CA LEU A 37 -3.07 -14.03 0.01
C LEU A 37 -4.12 -13.17 0.70
N GLU A 38 -4.14 -11.88 0.40
CA GLU A 38 -5.15 -10.95 0.90
C GLU A 38 -5.91 -10.31 -0.28
N PRO A 39 -7.26 -10.36 -0.33
CA PRO A 39 -8.03 -9.57 -1.27
C PRO A 39 -7.95 -8.08 -0.91
N VAL A 40 -7.24 -7.32 -1.73
CA VAL A 40 -7.03 -5.88 -1.53
C VAL A 40 -7.55 -5.09 -2.73
N GLU A 41 -7.78 -3.79 -2.55
CA GLU A 41 -7.97 -2.89 -3.70
C GLU A 41 -6.69 -2.82 -4.52
N GLY A 42 -6.80 -2.68 -5.86
CA GLY A 42 -5.63 -2.55 -6.74
C GLY A 42 -4.69 -1.42 -6.31
N ARG A 43 -5.22 -0.33 -5.73
CA ARG A 43 -4.41 0.74 -5.14
C ARG A 43 -3.53 0.25 -3.98
N VAL A 44 -4.08 -0.57 -3.08
CA VAL A 44 -3.34 -1.12 -1.95
C VAL A 44 -2.28 -2.11 -2.45
N ASN A 45 -2.61 -2.92 -3.46
CA ASN A 45 -1.67 -3.82 -4.12
C ASN A 45 -0.46 -3.06 -4.68
N VAL A 46 -0.70 -1.98 -5.44
CA VAL A 46 0.36 -1.10 -5.96
C VAL A 46 1.16 -0.43 -4.84
N GLN A 47 0.49 0.06 -3.80
CA GLN A 47 1.15 0.71 -2.66
C GLN A 47 2.04 -0.24 -1.86
N ARG A 48 1.72 -1.53 -1.83
CA ARG A 48 2.51 -2.55 -1.13
C ARG A 48 3.57 -3.21 -2.00
N GLY A 49 3.51 -3.02 -3.32
CA GLY A 49 4.47 -3.58 -4.26
C GLY A 49 5.84 -2.90 -4.20
N ASP A 50 6.86 -3.60 -4.69
CA ASP A 50 8.28 -3.18 -4.59
C ASP A 50 8.59 -1.92 -5.42
N ALA A 51 7.71 -1.53 -6.35
CA ALA A 51 7.86 -0.35 -7.18
C ALA A 51 7.26 0.94 -6.55
N ALA A 52 6.71 0.87 -5.34
CA ALA A 52 6.11 2.03 -4.68
C ALA A 52 7.17 3.05 -4.23
N THR A 53 7.05 4.30 -4.68
CA THR A 53 7.97 5.40 -4.30
C THR A 53 7.97 5.67 -2.79
N LEU A 54 6.79 5.63 -2.15
CA LEU A 54 6.68 5.70 -0.71
C LEU A 54 6.41 4.30 -0.18
N THR A 55 7.22 3.85 0.79
CA THR A 55 7.00 2.56 1.46
C THR A 55 6.08 2.74 2.68
N PRO A 56 5.44 1.67 3.20
CA PRO A 56 4.69 1.73 4.45
C PRO A 56 5.48 2.31 5.62
N GLU A 57 6.78 2.04 5.69
CA GLU A 57 7.66 2.58 6.73
C GLU A 57 7.85 4.08 6.60
N VAL A 58 8.14 4.58 5.39
CA VAL A 58 8.25 6.01 5.10
C VAL A 58 6.95 6.73 5.44
N VAL A 59 5.79 6.13 5.09
CA VAL A 59 4.47 6.69 5.40
C VAL A 59 4.25 6.79 6.92
N ARG A 60 4.59 5.75 7.69
CA ARG A 60 4.54 5.79 9.16
C ARG A 60 5.44 6.88 9.74
N SER A 61 6.66 7.01 9.20
CA SER A 61 7.61 8.05 9.60
C SER A 61 7.04 9.46 9.38
N ILE A 62 6.53 9.74 8.16
CA ILE A 62 5.93 11.04 7.82
C ILE A 62 4.76 11.37 8.76
N ARG A 63 3.87 10.42 9.00
CA ARG A 63 2.71 10.61 9.89
C ARG A 63 3.13 10.83 11.34
N SER A 64 4.13 10.11 11.83
CA SER A 64 4.69 10.31 13.18
C SER A 64 5.24 11.74 13.33
N ARG A 65 6.05 12.19 12.37
CA ARG A 65 6.58 13.57 12.34
C ARG A 65 5.47 14.62 12.30
N HIS A 66 4.42 14.39 11.49
CA HIS A 66 3.28 15.31 11.39
C HIS A 66 2.42 15.33 12.65
N LYS A 67 2.19 14.17 13.29
CA LYS A 67 1.47 14.10 14.55
C LYS A 67 2.23 14.80 15.69
N ALA A 68 3.56 14.69 15.71
CA ALA A 68 4.39 15.28 16.74
C ALA A 68 4.40 16.82 16.74
N LYS A 69 4.39 17.45 15.55
CA LYS A 69 4.52 18.91 15.47
C LYS A 69 3.80 19.60 14.30
N SER A 70 2.75 19.00 13.75
CA SER A 70 1.96 19.56 12.63
C SER A 70 2.82 20.25 11.56
N LEU A 71 3.55 19.46 10.77
CA LEU A 71 4.46 19.95 9.72
C LEU A 71 3.92 21.15 8.94
N THR A 72 4.77 22.16 8.83
CA THR A 72 4.57 23.38 8.03
C THR A 72 4.59 23.07 6.52
N PRO A 73 4.09 23.97 5.67
CA PRO A 73 4.20 23.81 4.22
C PRO A 73 5.63 23.61 3.71
N ALA A 74 6.60 24.39 4.25
CA ALA A 74 8.01 24.26 3.86
C ALA A 74 8.62 22.90 4.27
N GLU A 75 8.23 22.36 5.42
CA GLU A 75 8.65 21.01 5.84
C GLU A 75 8.07 19.92 4.96
N LYS A 76 6.79 20.04 4.57
CA LYS A 76 6.15 19.11 3.63
C LYS A 76 6.81 19.15 2.25
N GLN A 77 7.21 20.34 1.79
CA GLN A 77 7.95 20.51 0.53
C GLN A 77 9.31 19.79 0.58
N ARG A 78 10.07 19.94 1.67
CA ARG A 78 11.35 19.22 1.84
C ARG A 78 11.19 17.70 1.84
N LEU A 79 10.15 17.17 2.48
CA LEU A 79 9.85 15.72 2.43
C LEU A 79 9.48 15.26 1.02
N ALA A 80 8.81 16.11 0.26
CA ALA A 80 8.44 15.80 -1.12
C ALA A 80 9.70 15.67 -1.99
N GLU A 81 10.65 16.59 -1.84
CA GLU A 81 11.97 16.54 -2.49
C GLU A 81 12.80 15.34 -2.02
N GLU A 82 12.87 15.09 -0.71
CA GLU A 82 13.60 13.96 -0.10
C GLU A 82 13.17 12.61 -0.69
N TYR A 83 11.86 12.40 -0.84
CA TYR A 83 11.31 11.13 -1.34
C TYR A 83 11.00 11.14 -2.83
N GLY A 84 11.34 12.19 -3.57
CA GLY A 84 11.07 12.30 -5.01
C GLY A 84 9.58 12.24 -5.36
N VAL A 85 8.71 12.78 -4.51
CA VAL A 85 7.25 12.83 -4.71
C VAL A 85 6.75 14.28 -4.75
N THR A 86 5.47 14.46 -5.08
CA THR A 86 4.85 15.78 -5.07
C THR A 86 4.50 16.23 -3.65
N TYR A 87 4.43 17.56 -3.43
CA TYR A 87 3.88 18.14 -2.21
C TYR A 87 2.49 17.56 -1.88
N SER A 88 1.63 17.41 -2.90
CA SER A 88 0.29 16.86 -2.76
C SER A 88 0.30 15.41 -2.26
N SER A 89 1.31 14.61 -2.65
CA SER A 89 1.50 13.25 -2.12
C SER A 89 1.76 13.29 -0.62
N ILE A 90 2.69 14.13 -0.16
CA ILE A 90 2.99 14.30 1.27
C ILE A 90 1.78 14.83 2.03
N GLN A 91 1.10 15.84 1.49
CA GLN A 91 -0.13 16.38 2.10
C GLN A 91 -1.18 15.30 2.27
N ASN A 92 -1.45 14.49 1.24
CA ASN A 92 -2.44 13.41 1.30
C ASN A 92 -2.04 12.28 2.27
N VAL A 93 -0.73 12.05 2.49
CA VAL A 93 -0.23 11.13 3.51
C VAL A 93 -0.51 11.69 4.91
N CYS A 94 -0.15 12.96 5.14
CA CYS A 94 -0.34 13.66 6.41
C CYS A 94 -1.82 13.72 6.83
N VAL A 95 -2.74 13.99 5.89
CA VAL A 95 -4.18 14.08 6.17
C VAL A 95 -4.93 12.74 6.05
N GLY A 96 -4.23 11.62 5.83
CA GLY A 96 -4.86 10.29 5.79
C GLY A 96 -5.76 10.01 4.59
N ARG A 97 -5.70 10.82 3.51
CA ARG A 97 -6.46 10.58 2.26
C ARG A 97 -5.90 9.39 1.46
N THR A 98 -4.62 9.11 1.64
CA THR A 98 -3.90 7.97 1.06
C THR A 98 -3.43 7.05 2.19
N TRP A 99 -3.13 5.79 1.88
CA TRP A 99 -2.57 4.83 2.85
C TRP A 99 -3.47 4.62 4.08
N LYS A 100 -4.77 4.40 3.86
CA LYS A 100 -5.78 4.35 4.93
C LYS A 100 -5.51 3.30 6.02
N ASN A 101 -4.78 2.24 5.69
CA ASN A 101 -4.53 1.08 6.54
C ASN A 101 -3.08 0.99 7.06
N ILE A 102 -2.32 2.09 6.93
CA ILE A 102 -1.01 2.31 7.57
C ILE A 102 -1.20 3.32 8.70
#